data_AF-A0A383VE74-F1
#
_entry.id   AF-A0A383VE74-F1
#
_cell.length_a   1.000
_cell.length_b   1.000
_cell.length_c   1.000
_cell.angle_alpha   90.00
_cell.angle_beta   90.00
_cell.angle_gamma   90.00
#
_symmetry.space_group_name_H-M   'P 1'
#
loop_
_entity.id
_entity.type
_entity.pdbx_description
1 polymer ?
#
loop_
_entity_poly.entity_id
_entity_poly.type
_entity_poly.pdbx_seq_one_letter_code
_entity_poly.pdbx_strand_id
1 'polypeptide(L)'
;MCASSKVLHSAWMQLLKQQPSPAWLLPAVAEAAQAKTTKLLTKATAVVRWLLSSLPEARLAEHPSIPAGLVAIPHMSRSLAKLLCESGVRVPYSEIVAAARQRVEGVEVWVTVQSSLGLAGDIPPIIDALFTKDHLFCPVDDADLHGLLYLSLNSTSKTAPKML
;
A
#
# COMPACT_ATOMS: atom_id res chain seq x y z
N MET A 1 25.09 24.61 -20.68
CA MET A 1 23.77 25.20 -20.39
C MET A 1 22.77 24.09 -20.09
N CYS A 2 22.46 23.80 -18.82
CA CYS A 2 21.50 22.77 -18.39
C CYS A 2 20.08 23.34 -18.22
N ALA A 3 19.56 24.05 -19.23
CA ALA A 3 18.22 24.64 -19.19
C ALA A 3 17.10 23.61 -19.41
N SER A 4 17.42 22.47 -20.05
CA SER A 4 16.41 21.48 -20.48
C SER A 4 15.71 20.76 -19.32
N SER A 5 16.44 20.38 -18.25
CA SER A 5 15.82 19.59 -17.16
C SER A 5 14.90 20.42 -16.26
N LYS A 6 15.20 21.70 -16.04
CA LYS A 6 14.37 22.58 -15.20
C LYS A 6 13.05 22.92 -15.88
N VAL A 7 13.08 23.21 -17.18
CA VAL A 7 11.88 23.51 -17.98
C VAL A 7 10.96 22.29 -18.07
N LEU A 8 11.53 21.11 -18.32
CA LEU A 8 10.78 19.86 -18.32
C LEU A 8 10.16 19.58 -16.95
N HIS A 9 10.92 19.76 -15.86
CA HIS A 9 10.41 19.56 -14.51
C HIS A 9 9.25 20.52 -14.19
N SER A 10 9.37 21.80 -14.50
CA SER A 10 8.27 22.77 -14.27
C SER A 10 7.03 22.46 -15.11
N ALA A 11 7.22 22.06 -16.37
CA ALA A 11 6.11 21.67 -17.24
C ALA A 11 5.39 20.41 -16.72
N TRP A 12 6.16 19.42 -16.25
CA TRP A 12 5.61 18.23 -15.59
C TRP A 12 4.84 18.58 -14.32
N MET A 13 5.37 19.46 -13.47
CA MET A 13 4.68 19.89 -12.25
C MET A 13 3.39 20.65 -12.56
N GLN A 14 3.37 21.48 -13.61
CA GLN A 14 2.14 22.12 -14.07
C GLN A 14 1.12 21.11 -14.58
N LEU A 15 1.56 20.13 -15.36
CA LEU A 15 0.71 19.07 -15.87
C LEU A 15 0.11 18.23 -14.73
N LEU A 16 0.91 17.84 -13.74
CA LEU A 16 0.44 17.10 -12.55
C LEU A 16 -0.57 17.91 -11.73
N LYS A 17 -0.37 19.23 -11.60
CA LYS A 17 -1.34 20.12 -10.93
C LYS A 17 -2.67 20.22 -11.69
N GLN A 18 -2.62 20.16 -13.02
CA GLN A 18 -3.81 20.18 -13.88
C GLN A 18 -4.54 18.84 -13.94
N GLN A 19 -3.92 17.74 -13.47
CA GLN A 19 -4.61 16.46 -13.42
C GLN A 19 -5.70 16.49 -12.32
N PRO A 20 -6.95 16.16 -12.68
CA PRO A 20 -8.06 16.19 -11.72
C PRO A 20 -7.95 15.09 -10.67
N SER A 21 -7.27 13.97 -10.99
CA SER A 21 -7.14 12.80 -10.14
C SER A 21 -5.67 12.34 -10.01
N PRO A 22 -5.24 11.90 -8.82
CA PRO A 22 -3.92 11.28 -8.60
C PRO A 22 -3.81 9.86 -9.18
N ALA A 23 -4.70 9.43 -10.08
CA ALA A 23 -4.71 8.10 -10.70
C ALA A 23 -3.38 7.70 -11.36
N TRP A 24 -2.56 8.68 -11.78
CA TRP A 24 -1.22 8.45 -12.31
C TRP A 24 -0.25 7.81 -11.27
N LEU A 25 -0.56 7.86 -9.97
CA LEU A 25 0.25 7.24 -8.92
C LEU A 25 0.20 5.71 -9.01
N LEU A 26 -0.96 5.16 -9.35
CA LEU A 26 -1.19 3.71 -9.42
C LEU A 26 -0.23 2.99 -10.38
N PRO A 27 -0.07 3.42 -11.66
CA PRO A 27 0.88 2.78 -12.56
C PRO A 27 2.33 2.93 -12.08
N ALA A 28 2.71 4.08 -11.49
CA ALA A 28 4.07 4.26 -10.96
C ALA A 28 4.37 3.32 -9.79
N VAL A 29 3.41 3.13 -8.89
CA VAL A 29 3.52 2.17 -7.78
C VAL A 29 3.53 0.73 -8.31
N ALA A 30 2.72 0.41 -9.31
CA ALA A 30 2.69 -0.92 -9.92
C ALA A 30 4.02 -1.27 -10.59
N GLU A 31 4.63 -0.34 -11.32
CA GLU A 31 5.97 -0.51 -11.89
C GLU A 31 7.03 -0.74 -10.80
N ALA A 32 6.94 -0.01 -9.68
CA ALA A 32 7.85 -0.19 -8.55
C ALA A 32 7.68 -1.56 -7.89
N ALA A 33 6.44 -2.03 -7.70
CA ALA A 33 6.14 -3.35 -7.14
C ALA A 33 6.62 -4.50 -8.04
N GLN A 34 6.53 -4.34 -9.36
CA GLN A 34 6.93 -5.35 -10.34
C GLN A 34 8.43 -5.31 -10.72
N ALA A 35 9.21 -4.42 -10.10
CA ALA A 35 10.61 -4.25 -10.45
C ALA A 35 11.44 -5.50 -10.13
N LYS A 36 11.88 -6.21 -11.17
CA LYS A 36 12.62 -7.48 -11.07
C LYS A 36 14.06 -7.36 -10.54
N THR A 37 14.61 -6.16 -10.49
CA THR A 37 15.99 -5.93 -10.03
C THR A 37 16.02 -4.80 -9.01
N THR A 38 16.96 -4.87 -8.07
CA THR A 38 17.16 -3.83 -7.06
C THR A 38 17.40 -2.46 -7.68
N LYS A 39 18.13 -2.40 -8.81
CA LYS A 39 18.40 -1.14 -9.51
C LYS A 39 17.12 -0.50 -10.07
N LEU A 40 16.22 -1.31 -10.65
CA LEU A 40 14.93 -0.82 -11.14
C LEU A 40 14.01 -0.43 -9.99
N LEU A 41 13.97 -1.24 -8.93
CA LEU A 41 13.17 -0.96 -7.74
C LEU A 41 13.55 0.38 -7.11
N THR A 42 14.85 0.64 -6.93
CA THR A 42 15.34 1.92 -6.37
C THR A 42 14.93 3.10 -7.26
N LYS A 43 15.04 2.98 -8.59
CA LYS A 43 14.63 4.04 -9.51
C LYS A 43 13.13 4.29 -9.47
N ALA A 44 12.33 3.24 -9.58
CA ALA A 44 10.87 3.34 -9.55
C ALA A 44 10.37 3.89 -8.20
N THR A 45 10.96 3.43 -7.09
CA THR A 45 10.65 3.95 -5.75
C THR A 45 11.02 5.43 -5.61
N ALA A 46 12.14 5.87 -6.22
CA ALA A 46 12.50 7.28 -6.23
C ALA A 46 11.49 8.13 -7.03
N VAL A 47 10.97 7.61 -8.15
CA VAL A 47 9.89 8.24 -8.92
C VAL A 47 8.62 8.34 -8.08
N VAL A 48 8.18 7.25 -7.43
CA VAL A 48 7.02 7.25 -6.53
C VAL A 48 7.19 8.29 -5.41
N ARG A 49 8.36 8.32 -4.75
CA ARG A 49 8.64 9.31 -3.70
C ARG A 49 8.57 10.75 -4.24
N TRP A 50 9.17 11.01 -5.39
CA TRP A 50 9.15 12.32 -6.02
C TRP A 50 7.71 12.75 -6.34
N LEU A 51 6.91 11.84 -6.89
CA LEU A 51 5.51 12.07 -7.18
C LEU A 51 4.68 12.35 -5.92
N LEU A 52 4.88 11.59 -4.84
CA LEU A 52 4.22 11.83 -3.55
C LEU A 52 4.60 13.20 -2.98
N SER A 53 5.88 13.59 -3.03
CA SER A 53 6.32 14.93 -2.58
C SER A 53 5.76 16.09 -3.42
N SER A 54 5.25 15.78 -4.61
CA SER A 54 4.66 16.75 -5.53
C SER A 54 3.16 16.96 -5.29
N LEU A 55 2.54 16.15 -4.42
CA LEU A 55 1.13 16.17 -4.11
C LEU A 55 0.86 16.80 -2.73
N PRO A 56 -0.21 17.60 -2.56
CA PRO A 56 -0.71 17.95 -1.24
C PRO A 56 -1.28 16.69 -0.58
N GLU A 57 -0.86 16.39 0.65
CA GLU A 57 -1.29 15.19 1.42
C GLU A 57 -2.82 15.02 1.44
N ALA A 58 -3.56 16.13 1.58
CA ALA A 58 -5.03 16.15 1.57
C ALA A 58 -5.62 15.50 0.30
N ARG A 59 -5.00 15.70 -0.88
CA ARG A 59 -5.54 15.18 -2.16
C ARG A 59 -5.38 13.67 -2.32
N LEU A 60 -4.44 13.05 -1.59
CA LEU A 60 -4.23 11.60 -1.65
C LEU A 60 -5.22 10.85 -0.77
N ALA A 61 -5.43 11.35 0.46
CA ALA A 61 -6.35 10.74 1.41
C ALA A 61 -7.83 10.87 0.97
N GLU A 62 -8.17 11.95 0.28
CA GLU A 62 -9.54 12.23 -0.17
C GLU A 62 -9.98 11.41 -1.40
N HIS A 63 -9.04 10.79 -2.14
CA HIS A 63 -9.39 10.12 -3.38
C HIS A 63 -9.68 8.63 -3.17
N PRO A 64 -10.95 8.18 -3.17
CA PRO A 64 -11.33 6.82 -2.77
C PRO A 64 -10.77 5.73 -3.70
N SER A 65 -10.45 6.06 -4.95
CA SER A 65 -9.88 5.09 -5.89
C SER A 65 -8.40 4.78 -5.62
N ILE A 66 -7.70 5.57 -4.81
CA ILE A 66 -6.27 5.36 -4.56
C ILE A 66 -6.07 4.16 -3.62
N PRO A 67 -6.71 4.06 -2.45
CA PRO A 67 -6.64 2.86 -1.62
C PRO A 67 -7.00 1.58 -2.37
N ALA A 68 -8.15 1.55 -3.06
CA ALA A 68 -8.62 0.41 -3.82
C ALA A 68 -7.66 0.02 -4.96
N GLY A 69 -7.12 1.01 -5.68
CA GLY A 69 -6.14 0.77 -6.74
C GLY A 69 -4.80 0.25 -6.21
N LEU A 70 -4.34 0.76 -5.07
CA LEU A 70 -3.05 0.36 -4.47
C LEU A 70 -3.10 -1.05 -3.91
N VAL A 71 -4.21 -1.43 -3.28
CA VAL A 71 -4.36 -2.77 -2.71
C VAL A 71 -4.54 -3.85 -3.79
N ALA A 72 -4.96 -3.46 -4.99
CA ALA A 72 -5.05 -4.35 -6.15
C ALA A 72 -3.70 -4.65 -6.83
N ILE A 73 -2.61 -3.97 -6.41
CA ILE A 73 -1.26 -4.20 -6.96
C ILE A 73 -0.65 -5.43 -6.26
N PRO A 74 -0.39 -6.54 -6.99
CA PRO A 74 0.20 -7.73 -6.39
C PRO A 74 1.68 -7.52 -6.02
N HIS A 75 2.16 -8.34 -5.10
CA HIS A 75 3.57 -8.35 -4.65
C HIS A 75 4.04 -6.99 -4.09
N MET A 76 3.14 -6.26 -3.43
CA MET A 76 3.49 -5.00 -2.77
C MET A 76 4.64 -5.21 -1.78
N SER A 77 5.76 -4.53 -1.99
CA SER A 77 6.89 -4.62 -1.05
C SER A 77 6.60 -3.83 0.23
N ARG A 78 7.08 -4.34 1.37
CA ARG A 78 6.94 -3.65 2.68
C ARG A 78 7.52 -2.24 2.66
N SER A 79 8.67 -2.03 2.00
CA SER A 79 9.28 -0.70 1.90
C SER A 79 8.44 0.30 1.10
N LEU A 80 7.77 -0.18 0.03
CA LEU A 80 6.91 0.67 -0.79
C LEU A 80 5.58 0.98 -0.08
N ALA A 81 4.95 0.00 0.54
CA ALA A 81 3.76 0.21 1.37
C ALA A 81 4.05 1.18 2.53
N LYS A 82 5.21 1.03 3.19
CA LYS A 82 5.65 1.95 4.26
C LYS A 82 5.81 3.37 3.76
N LEU A 83 6.48 3.57 2.62
CA LEU A 83 6.63 4.89 1.99
C LEU A 83 5.27 5.55 1.72
N LEU A 84 4.31 4.78 1.20
CA LEU A 84 2.96 5.28 0.92
C LEU A 84 2.24 5.67 2.20
N CYS A 85 2.29 4.82 3.24
CA CYS A 85 1.69 5.11 4.53
C CYS A 85 2.29 6.33 5.23
N GLU A 86 3.63 6.48 5.20
CA GLU A 86 4.33 7.66 5.72
C GLU A 86 3.96 8.94 4.94
N SER A 87 3.49 8.82 3.70
CA SER A 87 3.01 9.93 2.88
C SER A 87 1.51 10.19 3.04
N GLY A 88 0.88 9.64 4.09
CA GLY A 88 -0.53 9.86 4.43
C GLY A 88 -1.52 8.95 3.71
N VAL A 89 -1.07 7.98 2.92
CA VAL A 89 -1.96 7.00 2.28
C VAL A 89 -2.38 5.95 3.29
N ARG A 90 -3.69 5.78 3.49
CA ARG A 90 -4.24 4.70 4.31
C ARG A 90 -5.16 3.83 3.48
N VAL A 91 -4.97 2.52 3.56
CA VAL A 91 -5.84 1.52 2.94
C VAL A 91 -6.84 1.03 3.99
N PRO A 92 -8.15 1.26 3.79
CA PRO A 92 -9.17 0.75 4.69
C PRO A 92 -9.13 -0.78 4.78
N TYR A 93 -9.34 -1.34 5.97
CA TYR A 93 -9.35 -2.78 6.17
C TYR A 93 -10.35 -3.51 5.26
N SER A 94 -11.50 -2.90 4.98
CA SER A 94 -12.50 -3.43 4.05
C SER A 94 -11.95 -3.64 2.63
N GLU A 95 -11.11 -2.74 2.15
CA GLU A 95 -10.47 -2.83 0.84
C GLU A 95 -9.39 -3.93 0.83
N ILE A 96 -8.64 -4.06 1.92
CA ILE A 96 -7.67 -5.16 2.10
C ILE A 96 -8.37 -6.52 2.06
N VAL A 97 -9.49 -6.67 2.77
CA VAL A 97 -10.29 -7.90 2.76
C VAL A 97 -10.89 -8.15 1.36
N ALA A 98 -11.38 -7.11 0.69
CA ALA A 98 -11.90 -7.23 -0.67
C ALA A 98 -10.83 -7.72 -1.66
N ALA A 99 -9.61 -7.17 -1.58
CA ALA A 99 -8.48 -7.62 -2.40
C ALA A 99 -8.03 -9.05 -2.04
N ALA A 100 -8.02 -9.41 -0.75
CA ALA A 100 -7.76 -10.77 -0.31
C ALA A 100 -8.81 -11.75 -0.87
N ARG A 101 -10.09 -11.40 -0.89
CA ARG A 101 -11.14 -12.23 -1.52
C ARG A 101 -10.87 -12.46 -3.01
N GLN A 102 -10.28 -11.49 -3.69
CA GLN A 102 -9.86 -11.58 -5.09
C GLN A 102 -8.50 -12.27 -5.29
N ARG A 103 -7.88 -12.79 -4.21
CA ARG A 103 -6.57 -13.46 -4.22
C ARG A 103 -5.43 -12.58 -4.71
N VAL A 104 -5.48 -11.29 -4.40
CA VAL A 104 -4.33 -10.41 -4.65
C VAL A 104 -3.21 -10.78 -3.68
N GLU A 105 -2.05 -11.11 -4.22
CA GLU A 105 -0.88 -11.52 -3.44
C GLU A 105 -0.22 -10.34 -2.73
N GLY A 106 0.16 -10.53 -1.46
CA GLY A 106 0.91 -9.52 -0.69
C GLY A 106 0.04 -8.47 -0.01
N VAL A 107 -1.28 -8.67 0.07
CA VAL A 107 -2.22 -7.76 0.74
C VAL A 107 -1.97 -7.65 2.26
N GLU A 108 -1.39 -8.69 2.87
CA GLU A 108 -0.98 -8.73 4.29
C GLU A 108 0.06 -7.66 4.66
N VAL A 109 0.80 -7.17 3.66
CA VAL A 109 1.82 -6.13 3.84
C VAL A 109 1.17 -4.84 4.32
N TRP A 110 -0.03 -4.51 3.82
CA TRP A 110 -0.75 -3.31 4.23
C TRP A 110 -1.14 -3.34 5.70
N VAL A 111 -1.68 -4.47 6.16
CA VAL A 111 -1.98 -4.69 7.58
C VAL A 111 -0.72 -4.48 8.41
N THR A 112 0.34 -5.22 8.07
CA THR A 112 1.57 -5.20 8.86
C THR A 112 2.20 -3.81 8.95
N VAL A 113 2.21 -3.07 7.83
CA VAL A 113 2.79 -1.72 7.78
C VAL A 113 1.93 -0.74 8.57
N GLN A 114 0.61 -0.72 8.36
CA GLN A 114 -0.29 0.20 9.05
C GLN A 114 -0.23 -0.02 10.56
N SER A 115 -0.20 -1.26 11.03
CA SER A 115 -0.02 -1.59 12.44
C SER A 115 1.30 -1.07 13.00
N SER A 116 2.40 -1.31 12.29
CA SER A 116 3.73 -0.85 12.73
C SER A 116 3.86 0.68 12.82
N LEU A 117 2.99 1.41 12.11
CA LEU A 117 2.95 2.87 12.11
C LEU A 117 1.85 3.44 13.03
N GLY A 118 1.10 2.60 13.74
CA GLY A 118 -0.03 3.03 14.57
C GLY A 118 -1.22 3.56 13.76
N LEU A 119 -1.32 3.18 12.47
CA LEU A 119 -2.39 3.58 11.55
C LEU A 119 -3.49 2.51 11.40
N ALA A 120 -3.41 1.43 12.18
CA ALA A 120 -4.32 0.28 12.13
C ALA A 120 -5.67 0.48 12.86
N GLY A 121 -6.14 1.73 12.99
CA GLY A 121 -7.33 2.02 13.83
C GLY A 121 -8.65 1.39 13.36
N ASP A 122 -8.71 0.85 12.15
CA ASP A 122 -9.86 0.13 11.56
C ASP A 122 -9.57 -1.35 11.32
N ILE A 123 -8.38 -1.83 11.71
CA ILE A 123 -7.99 -3.24 11.60
C ILE A 123 -8.37 -3.93 12.92
N PRO A 124 -9.14 -5.03 12.87
CA PRO A 124 -9.46 -5.80 14.07
C PRO A 124 -8.19 -6.27 14.81
N PRO A 125 -8.13 -6.17 16.15
CA PRO A 125 -6.93 -6.53 16.92
C PRO A 125 -6.43 -7.95 16.68
N ILE A 126 -7.33 -8.88 16.38
CA ILE A 126 -6.96 -10.27 16.06
C ILE A 126 -6.21 -10.40 14.74
N ILE A 127 -6.59 -9.60 13.74
CA ILE A 127 -5.93 -9.56 12.44
C ILE A 127 -4.56 -8.91 12.59
N ASP A 128 -4.49 -7.86 13.40
CA ASP A 128 -3.22 -7.22 13.73
C ASP A 128 -2.25 -8.24 14.38
N ALA A 129 -2.69 -8.90 15.45
CA ALA A 129 -1.94 -9.94 16.16
C ALA A 129 -1.41 -11.06 15.24
N LEU A 130 -2.23 -11.48 14.26
CA LEU A 130 -1.85 -12.50 13.28
C LEU A 130 -0.59 -12.13 12.48
N PHE A 131 -0.41 -10.86 12.18
CA PHE A 131 0.66 -10.36 11.31
C PHE A 131 1.80 -9.65 12.06
N THR A 132 1.59 -9.22 13.30
CA THR A 132 2.61 -8.59 14.16
C THR A 132 3.37 -9.56 15.06
N LYS A 133 2.98 -10.85 15.08
CA LYS A 133 3.53 -11.90 15.97
C LYS A 133 3.23 -11.68 17.46
N ASP A 134 2.29 -10.82 17.79
CA ASP A 134 1.80 -10.71 19.16
C ASP A 134 0.84 -11.87 19.44
N HIS A 135 1.20 -12.72 20.41
CA HIS A 135 0.40 -13.88 20.82
C HIS A 135 -0.79 -13.49 21.72
N LEU A 136 -1.59 -12.53 21.25
CA LEU A 136 -2.79 -12.12 21.97
C LEU A 136 -3.93 -13.07 21.60
N PHE A 137 -4.42 -13.79 22.62
CA PHE A 137 -5.69 -14.52 22.54
C PHE A 137 -6.83 -13.50 22.53
N CYS A 138 -7.12 -12.95 21.35
CA CYS A 138 -8.31 -12.13 21.15
C CYS A 138 -9.50 -13.03 20.80
N PRO A 139 -10.67 -12.83 21.40
CA PRO A 139 -11.89 -13.49 20.95
C PRO A 139 -12.16 -13.12 19.49
N VAL A 140 -12.46 -14.14 18.67
CA VAL A 140 -12.79 -13.99 17.25
C VAL A 140 -14.28 -13.69 17.15
N ASP A 141 -14.65 -12.58 16.49
CA ASP A 141 -16.03 -12.38 16.02
C ASP A 141 -16.24 -13.17 14.73
N ASP A 142 -17.40 -13.80 14.55
CA ASP A 142 -17.78 -14.53 13.33
C ASP A 142 -17.66 -13.65 12.08
N ALA A 143 -17.89 -12.34 12.22
CA ALA A 143 -17.74 -11.38 11.13
C ALA A 143 -16.29 -11.26 10.62
N ASP A 144 -15.31 -11.41 11.51
CA ASP A 144 -13.88 -11.29 11.21
C ASP A 144 -13.27 -12.60 10.71
N LEU A 145 -13.90 -13.74 11.01
CA LEU A 145 -13.42 -15.07 10.65
C LEU A 145 -13.20 -15.22 9.13
N HIS A 146 -14.13 -14.69 8.33
CA HIS A 146 -14.00 -14.70 6.88
C HIS A 146 -12.81 -13.87 6.40
N GLY A 147 -12.62 -12.67 6.95
CA GLY A 147 -11.48 -11.81 6.61
C GLY A 147 -10.15 -12.48 6.95
N LEU A 148 -10.09 -13.10 8.12
CA LEU A 148 -8.92 -13.86 8.60
C LEU A 148 -8.57 -15.01 7.66
N LEU A 149 -9.56 -15.81 7.24
CA LEU A 149 -9.35 -16.92 6.32
C LEU A 149 -8.76 -16.44 4.99
N TYR A 150 -9.35 -15.43 4.36
CA TYR A 150 -8.83 -14.91 3.08
C TYR A 150 -7.44 -14.30 3.22
N LEU A 151 -7.15 -13.58 4.30
CA LEU A 151 -5.82 -13.02 4.54
C LEU A 151 -4.77 -14.11 4.79
N SER A 152 -5.14 -15.16 5.52
CA SER A 152 -4.24 -16.28 5.79
C SER A 152 -3.88 -17.07 4.53
N LEU A 153 -4.84 -17.28 3.62
CA LEU A 153 -4.64 -18.04 2.37
C LEU A 153 -3.80 -17.28 1.34
N ASN A 154 -3.85 -15.95 1.33
CA ASN A 154 -3.12 -15.13 0.36
C ASN A 154 -1.81 -14.57 0.91
N SER A 155 -1.49 -14.87 2.16
CA SER A 155 -0.22 -14.46 2.77
C SER A 155 0.94 -15.16 2.06
N THR A 156 1.80 -14.36 1.43
CA THR A 156 3.03 -14.84 0.79
C THR A 156 4.17 -15.02 1.78
N SER A 157 3.97 -14.55 3.03
CA SER A 157 4.97 -14.67 4.07
C SER A 157 5.11 -16.11 4.56
N LYS A 158 6.34 -16.63 4.56
CA LYS A 158 6.73 -17.86 5.28
C LYS A 158 6.47 -17.80 6.79
N THR A 159 6.04 -16.65 7.33
CA THR A 159 5.61 -16.47 8.73
C THR A 159 4.10 -16.57 8.91
N ALA A 160 3.33 -17.06 7.93
CA ALA A 160 1.94 -17.45 8.19
C ALA A 160 1.93 -18.44 9.37
N PRO A 161 1.14 -18.17 10.44
CA PRO A 161 1.02 -19.13 11.53
C PRO A 161 0.43 -20.41 10.94
N LYS A 162 1.14 -21.52 11.15
CA LYS A 162 0.56 -22.84 10.93
C LYS A 162 -0.64 -22.92 11.87
N MET A 163 -1.85 -22.94 11.31
CA MET A 163 -3.03 -23.32 12.08
C MET A 163 -2.73 -24.70 12.67
N LEU A 164 -2.72 -24.76 14.01
CA LEU A 164 -2.70 -26.02 14.77
C LEU A 164 -4.07 -26.67 14.68
#